data_AF-X1AT39-F1
#
_entry.id   AF-X1AT39-F1
#
_cell.length_a   1.000
_cell.length_b   1.000
_cell.length_c   1.000
_cell.angle_alpha   90.00
_cell.angle_beta   90.00
_cell.angle_gamma   90.00
#
_symmetry.space_group_name_H-M   'P 1'
#
loop_
_entity.id
_entity.type
_entity.pdbx_description
1 polymer ?
#
loop_
_entity_poly.entity_id
_entity_poly.type
_entity_poly.pdbx_seq_one_letter_code
_entity_poly.pdbx_strand_id
1 'polypeptide(L)'
;QELEILYNQISNRKEIENLYLNKKYKVGEKELLFDEESLKEIMLTYSEALKHVVKCYEFLKGYKKDNFDLEISVDETPTVTSPLAHLFIVLELQRRGVDFQNIALHFLGDWQKGIEYIGNVKEFAKEFSLHAALTKSISGYKLSLHTGSDKFSVYPIFFQETDGLCHIKTAGTSWLEEVKLIAMKNPELYREVHRFALENFAKDRASYNLTTDLSRIPDIDAITDDELINLFKQNDSRQLIHITYGSILKTKDDKGKYIFKDRIYKILFKYEEDHYRELSNHIRRHLELLKLRRKK
;
A
#
# COMPACT_ATOMS: atom_id res chain seq x y z
N GLN A 1 -27.40 -18.43 7.61
CA GLN A 1 -27.60 -18.91 8.99
C GLN A 1 -26.36 -18.66 9.87
N GLU A 2 -25.16 -19.02 9.42
CA GLU A 2 -23.90 -18.78 10.17
C GLU A 2 -23.61 -17.29 10.43
N LEU A 3 -23.68 -16.43 9.41
CA LEU A 3 -23.49 -14.98 9.56
C LEU A 3 -24.47 -14.34 10.54
N GLU A 4 -25.68 -14.89 10.67
CA GLU A 4 -26.67 -14.41 11.64
C GLU A 4 -26.27 -14.75 13.07
N ILE A 5 -25.69 -15.94 13.29
CA ILE A 5 -25.16 -16.34 14.59
C ILE A 5 -24.00 -15.44 15.00
N LEU A 6 -23.03 -15.23 14.10
CA LEU A 6 -21.89 -14.34 14.34
C LEU A 6 -22.34 -12.90 14.60
N TYR A 7 -23.32 -12.42 13.83
CA TYR A 7 -23.84 -11.07 14.00
C TYR A 7 -24.49 -10.88 15.38
N ASN A 8 -25.28 -11.87 15.83
CA ASN A 8 -25.91 -11.85 17.14
C ASN A 8 -24.92 -12.00 18.32
N GLN A 9 -23.69 -12.47 18.06
CA GLN A 9 -22.62 -12.55 19.06
C GLN A 9 -21.86 -11.22 19.26
N ILE A 10 -22.09 -10.21 18.44
CA ILE A 10 -21.46 -8.89 18.60
C ILE A 10 -21.99 -8.24 19.88
N SER A 11 -21.12 -8.11 20.88
CA SER A 11 -21.46 -7.68 22.25
C SER A 11 -22.20 -6.34 22.33
N ASN A 12 -21.87 -5.39 21.46
CA ASN A 12 -22.48 -4.05 21.40
C ASN A 12 -23.42 -3.87 20.21
N ARG A 13 -23.98 -4.97 19.66
CA ARG A 13 -24.82 -4.93 18.45
C ARG A 13 -25.95 -3.91 18.54
N LYS A 14 -26.79 -3.99 19.58
CA LYS A 14 -27.95 -3.12 19.74
C LYS A 14 -27.58 -1.64 19.84
N GLU A 15 -26.44 -1.34 20.46
CA GLU A 15 -25.92 0.03 20.54
C GLU A 15 -25.55 0.54 19.14
N ILE A 16 -24.81 -0.27 18.38
CA ILE A 16 -24.42 0.06 17.00
C ILE A 16 -25.67 0.20 16.10
N GLU A 17 -26.63 -0.73 16.18
CA GLU A 17 -27.89 -0.65 15.43
C GLU A 17 -28.63 0.66 15.73
N ASN A 18 -28.74 1.06 17.00
CA ASN A 18 -29.39 2.33 17.37
C ASN A 18 -28.67 3.57 16.81
N LEU A 19 -27.33 3.49 16.70
CA LEU A 19 -26.50 4.58 16.20
C LEU A 19 -26.54 4.72 14.68
N TYR A 20 -26.62 3.62 13.93
CA TYR A 20 -26.41 3.63 12.48
C TYR A 20 -27.59 3.10 11.65
N LEU A 21 -28.38 2.13 12.15
CA LEU A 21 -29.42 1.48 11.33
C LEU A 21 -30.46 2.50 10.86
N ASN A 22 -30.73 2.49 9.55
CA ASN A 22 -31.61 3.43 8.85
C ASN A 22 -31.20 4.90 8.98
N LYS A 23 -29.97 5.20 9.41
CA LYS A 23 -29.43 6.56 9.44
C LYS A 23 -28.83 6.92 8.09
N LYS A 24 -29.08 8.18 7.72
CA LYS A 24 -28.62 8.79 6.47
C LYS A 24 -27.52 9.80 6.77
N TYR A 25 -26.44 9.72 6.01
CA TYR A 25 -25.29 10.61 6.12
C TYR A 25 -25.05 11.30 4.79
N LYS A 26 -25.09 12.64 4.81
CA LYS A 26 -24.81 13.44 3.63
C LYS A 26 -23.30 13.60 3.46
N VAL A 27 -22.79 13.18 2.30
CA VAL A 27 -21.36 13.23 1.95
C VAL A 27 -21.23 13.88 0.58
N GLY A 28 -20.86 15.16 0.58
CA GLY A 28 -20.93 16.00 -0.62
C GLY A 28 -22.36 16.03 -1.18
N GLU A 29 -22.50 15.59 -2.43
CA GLU A 29 -23.78 15.51 -3.13
C GLU A 29 -24.50 14.16 -2.98
N LYS A 30 -23.88 13.17 -2.34
CA LYS A 30 -24.47 11.83 -2.15
C LYS A 30 -24.98 11.63 -0.73
N GLU A 31 -25.89 10.69 -0.60
CA GLU A 31 -26.40 10.20 0.69
C GLU A 31 -25.97 8.74 0.88
N LEU A 32 -25.37 8.45 2.02
CA LEU A 32 -25.02 7.10 2.45
C LEU A 32 -26.06 6.65 3.48
N LEU A 33 -26.65 5.47 3.27
CA LEU A 33 -27.64 4.86 4.15
C LEU A 33 -27.08 3.54 4.68
N PHE A 34 -27.08 3.36 6.00
CA PHE A 34 -26.86 2.04 6.60
C PHE A 34 -28.19 1.31 6.68
N ASP A 35 -28.47 0.46 5.69
CA ASP A 35 -29.55 -0.52 5.79
C ASP A 35 -29.12 -1.74 6.61
N GLU A 36 -30.04 -2.68 6.80
CA GLU A 36 -29.80 -3.88 7.62
C GLU A 36 -28.68 -4.75 7.04
N GLU A 37 -28.63 -4.91 5.72
CA GLU A 37 -27.65 -5.76 5.04
C GLU A 37 -26.25 -5.17 5.14
N SER A 38 -26.08 -3.91 4.71
CA SER A 38 -24.79 -3.23 4.71
C SER A 38 -24.23 -3.04 6.13
N LEU A 39 -25.07 -2.66 7.10
CA LEU A 39 -24.62 -2.49 8.49
C LEU A 39 -24.15 -3.82 9.07
N LYS A 40 -24.90 -4.90 8.83
CA LYS A 40 -24.53 -6.23 9.29
C LYS A 40 -23.23 -6.71 8.70
N GLU A 41 -23.05 -6.57 7.39
CA GLU A 41 -21.79 -6.92 6.72
C GLU A 41 -20.61 -6.14 7.32
N ILE A 42 -20.73 -4.82 7.42
CA ILE A 42 -19.69 -3.95 7.97
C ILE A 42 -19.36 -4.31 9.42
N MET A 43 -20.38 -4.57 10.25
CA MET A 43 -20.18 -4.96 11.64
C MET A 43 -19.45 -6.30 11.75
N LEU A 44 -19.81 -7.29 10.93
CA LEU A 44 -19.13 -8.58 10.90
C LEU A 44 -17.67 -8.46 10.45
N THR A 45 -17.40 -7.58 9.48
CA THR A 45 -16.04 -7.38 8.96
C THR A 45 -15.14 -6.61 9.92
N TYR A 46 -15.63 -5.53 10.53
CA TYR A 46 -14.75 -4.54 11.18
C TYR A 46 -14.84 -4.49 12.72
N SER A 47 -15.87 -5.05 13.37
CA SER A 47 -16.07 -4.84 14.82
C SER A 47 -14.89 -5.29 15.68
N GLU A 48 -14.35 -6.49 15.43
CA GLU A 48 -13.20 -7.03 16.18
C GLU A 48 -11.90 -6.29 15.85
N ALA A 49 -11.69 -5.92 14.58
CA ALA A 49 -10.54 -5.11 14.17
C ALA A 49 -10.53 -3.76 14.90
N LEU A 50 -11.69 -3.08 15.00
CA LEU A 50 -11.80 -1.82 15.72
C LEU A 50 -11.57 -1.96 17.23
N LYS A 51 -12.00 -3.07 17.85
CA LYS A 51 -11.68 -3.36 19.25
C LYS A 51 -10.17 -3.53 19.44
N HIS A 52 -9.51 -4.20 18.51
CA HIS A 52 -8.05 -4.38 18.53
C HIS A 52 -7.31 -3.03 18.38
N VAL A 53 -7.76 -2.17 17.46
CA VAL A 53 -7.20 -0.81 17.29
C VAL A 53 -7.27 0.00 18.58
N VAL A 54 -8.43 0.00 19.26
CA VAL A 54 -8.60 0.72 20.54
C VAL A 54 -7.63 0.18 21.60
N LYS A 55 -7.48 -1.15 21.70
CA LYS A 55 -6.52 -1.76 22.64
C LYS A 55 -5.08 -1.32 22.35
N CYS A 56 -4.67 -1.31 21.09
CA CYS A 56 -3.35 -0.87 20.68
C CYS A 56 -3.14 0.62 20.96
N TYR A 57 -4.13 1.46 20.70
CA TYR A 57 -4.08 2.89 20.98
C TYR A 57 -3.93 3.19 22.47
N GLU A 58 -4.73 2.56 23.33
CA GLU A 58 -4.62 2.72 24.79
C GLU A 58 -3.27 2.24 25.32
N PHE A 59 -2.75 1.13 24.78
CA PHE A 59 -1.40 0.67 25.10
C PHE A 59 -0.34 1.72 24.71
N LEU A 60 -0.41 2.25 23.49
CA LEU A 60 0.53 3.28 23.01
C LEU A 60 0.46 4.55 23.86
N LYS A 61 -0.74 5.02 24.23
CA LYS A 61 -0.90 6.17 25.13
C LYS A 61 -0.30 5.95 26.51
N GLY A 62 -0.40 4.73 27.06
CA GLY A 62 0.22 4.39 28.33
C GLY A 62 1.75 4.23 28.26
N TYR A 63 2.27 3.80 27.11
CA TYR A 63 3.69 3.48 26.91
C TYR A 63 4.52 4.66 26.41
N LYS A 64 4.03 5.41 25.42
CA LYS A 64 4.71 6.57 24.82
C LYS A 64 4.40 7.82 25.63
N LYS A 65 5.45 8.49 26.11
CA LYS A 65 5.35 9.78 26.82
C LYS A 65 5.22 10.98 25.87
N ASP A 66 5.67 10.81 24.63
CA ASP A 66 5.60 11.83 23.58
C ASP A 66 4.41 11.59 22.65
N ASN A 67 4.02 12.64 21.91
CA ASN A 67 3.01 12.54 20.86
C ASN A 67 3.44 11.55 19.77
N PHE A 68 2.45 10.87 19.18
CA PHE A 68 2.65 9.95 18.06
C PHE A 68 1.55 10.13 17.02
N ASP A 69 1.90 9.89 15.75
CA ASP A 69 0.91 9.78 14.69
C ASP A 69 0.43 8.33 14.61
N LEU A 70 -0.89 8.12 14.67
CA LEU A 70 -1.51 6.82 14.47
C LEU A 70 -2.06 6.70 13.04
N GLU A 71 -1.70 5.62 12.37
CA GLU A 71 -2.33 5.21 11.11
C GLU A 71 -3.09 3.91 11.28
N ILE A 72 -4.30 3.85 10.74
CA ILE A 72 -5.12 2.64 10.67
C ILE A 72 -5.07 2.10 9.25
N SER A 73 -4.75 0.80 9.09
CA SER A 73 -4.64 0.14 7.78
C SER A 73 -5.66 -0.96 7.63
N VAL A 74 -6.42 -0.93 6.55
CA VAL A 74 -7.31 -2.00 6.06
C VAL A 74 -7.15 -2.19 4.54
N ASP A 75 -5.97 -1.87 4.00
CA ASP A 75 -5.66 -1.94 2.57
C ASP A 75 -5.35 -3.36 2.07
N GLU A 76 -4.81 -4.22 2.93
CA GLU A 76 -4.46 -5.62 2.60
C GLU A 76 -5.60 -6.59 2.98
N THR A 77 -6.85 -6.22 2.68
CA THR A 77 -8.04 -7.07 2.84
C THR A 77 -8.43 -7.73 1.53
N PRO A 78 -9.19 -8.84 1.53
CA PRO A 78 -9.69 -9.45 0.28
C PRO A 78 -10.82 -8.62 -0.38
N THR A 79 -11.42 -7.68 0.34
CA THR A 79 -12.57 -6.89 -0.12
C THR A 79 -12.25 -5.40 -0.14
N VAL A 80 -12.67 -4.74 -1.21
CA VAL A 80 -12.62 -3.27 -1.34
C VAL A 80 -13.40 -2.64 -0.18
N THR A 81 -12.83 -1.62 0.43
CA THR A 81 -13.46 -0.90 1.53
C THR A 81 -14.52 0.05 0.97
N SER A 82 -15.80 -0.26 1.16
CA SER A 82 -16.89 0.61 0.71
C SER A 82 -16.88 1.98 1.42
N PRO A 83 -17.48 3.04 0.84
CA PRO A 83 -17.65 4.31 1.53
C PRO A 83 -18.45 4.21 2.84
N LEU A 84 -19.41 3.29 2.94
CA LEU A 84 -20.14 3.02 4.19
C LEU A 84 -19.23 2.38 5.25
N ALA A 85 -18.38 1.43 4.85
CA ALA A 85 -17.39 0.83 5.74
C ALA A 85 -16.38 1.88 6.22
N HIS A 86 -15.87 2.72 5.32
CA HIS A 86 -14.99 3.84 5.67
C HIS A 86 -15.65 4.78 6.69
N LEU A 87 -16.89 5.21 6.44
CA LEU A 87 -17.66 6.04 7.36
C LEU A 87 -17.81 5.38 8.74
N PHE A 88 -18.20 4.10 8.77
CA PHE A 88 -18.36 3.34 10.00
C PHE A 88 -17.06 3.24 10.81
N ILE A 89 -15.94 2.89 10.17
CA ILE A 89 -14.63 2.79 10.81
C ILE A 89 -14.26 4.11 11.48
N VAL A 90 -14.36 5.22 10.74
CA VAL A 90 -13.99 6.55 11.23
C VAL A 90 -14.87 6.95 12.41
N LEU A 91 -16.19 6.84 12.28
CA LEU A 91 -17.13 7.22 13.34
C LEU A 91 -16.96 6.37 14.60
N GLU A 92 -16.77 5.07 14.48
CA GLU A 92 -16.55 4.20 15.64
C GLU A 92 -15.21 4.47 16.33
N LEU A 93 -14.14 4.77 15.60
CA LEU A 93 -12.86 5.15 16.19
C LEU A 93 -12.97 6.48 16.94
N GLN A 94 -13.56 7.50 16.33
CA GLN A 94 -13.77 8.80 16.96
C GLN A 94 -14.68 8.73 18.19
N ARG A 95 -15.78 7.97 18.10
CA ARG A 95 -16.70 7.73 19.23
C ARG A 95 -16.00 7.09 20.42
N ARG A 96 -14.99 6.24 20.17
CA ARG A 96 -14.18 5.57 21.19
C ARG A 96 -12.96 6.38 21.61
N GLY A 97 -12.83 7.64 21.17
CA GLY A 97 -11.75 8.55 21.56
C GLY A 97 -10.38 8.25 20.94
N VAL A 98 -10.34 7.48 19.85
CA VAL A 98 -9.09 7.19 19.13
C VAL A 98 -8.74 8.40 18.26
N ASP A 99 -7.57 8.98 18.52
CA ASP A 99 -6.96 10.04 17.72
C ASP A 99 -6.02 9.40 16.68
N PHE A 100 -6.36 9.53 15.40
CA PHE A 100 -5.60 8.95 14.29
C PHE A 100 -5.46 9.95 13.14
N GLN A 101 -4.29 10.00 12.54
CA GLN A 101 -3.92 11.00 11.53
C GLN A 101 -4.10 10.49 10.10
N ASN A 102 -4.05 9.16 9.91
CA ASN A 102 -4.10 8.54 8.60
C ASN A 102 -4.99 7.28 8.61
N ILE A 103 -5.69 7.05 7.51
CA ILE A 103 -6.35 5.77 7.24
C ILE A 103 -5.99 5.28 5.84
N ALA A 104 -5.54 4.03 5.75
CA ALA A 104 -5.29 3.35 4.49
C ALA A 104 -6.42 2.35 4.23
N LEU A 105 -7.14 2.57 3.14
CA LEU A 105 -8.28 1.75 2.74
C LEU A 105 -7.89 0.83 1.59
N HIS A 106 -8.61 -0.27 1.42
CA HIS A 106 -8.52 -1.06 0.20
C HIS A 106 -9.38 -0.39 -0.87
N PHE A 107 -8.75 0.36 -1.78
CA PHE A 107 -9.44 1.03 -2.87
C PHE A 107 -9.71 0.08 -4.04
N LEU A 108 -10.74 0.37 -4.84
CA LEU A 108 -11.03 -0.35 -6.08
C LEU A 108 -9.79 -0.54 -6.98
N GLY A 109 -9.77 -1.70 -7.64
CA GLY A 109 -8.70 -2.14 -8.54
C GLY A 109 -7.66 -3.01 -7.83
N ASP A 110 -6.60 -3.35 -8.55
CA ASP A 110 -5.53 -4.20 -8.02
C ASP A 110 -4.24 -3.41 -7.81
N TRP A 111 -3.77 -3.43 -6.56
CA TRP A 111 -2.69 -2.61 -6.03
C TRP A 111 -1.45 -3.46 -5.77
N GLN A 112 -0.82 -3.93 -6.84
CA GLN A 112 0.35 -4.80 -6.73
C GLN A 112 1.64 -4.00 -6.54
N LYS A 113 2.59 -4.60 -5.82
CA LYS A 113 3.89 -3.98 -5.55
C LYS A 113 4.72 -3.86 -6.84
N GLY A 114 5.46 -2.76 -6.98
CA GLY A 114 6.43 -2.55 -8.06
C GLY A 114 5.87 -2.28 -9.47
N ILE A 115 4.56 -2.14 -9.66
CA ILE A 115 3.94 -1.89 -10.98
C ILE A 115 2.85 -0.81 -10.92
N GLU A 116 2.38 -0.40 -12.09
CA GLU A 116 1.25 0.53 -12.25
C GLU A 116 -0.07 -0.06 -11.74
N TYR A 117 -1.04 0.80 -11.45
CA TYR A 117 -2.41 0.44 -11.08
C TYR A 117 -3.06 -0.43 -12.16
N ILE A 118 -3.74 -1.50 -11.75
CA ILE A 118 -4.50 -2.38 -12.64
C ILE A 118 -5.99 -2.17 -12.36
N GLY A 119 -6.69 -1.58 -13.32
CA GLY A 119 -8.14 -1.36 -13.23
C GLY A 119 -8.60 -0.17 -14.08
N ASN A 120 -9.88 0.16 -13.95
CA ASN A 120 -10.45 1.33 -14.62
C ASN A 120 -10.22 2.59 -13.77
N VAL A 121 -9.34 3.48 -14.25
CA VAL A 121 -8.98 4.73 -13.56
C VAL A 121 -10.20 5.65 -13.35
N LYS A 122 -11.19 5.63 -14.25
CA LYS A 122 -12.42 6.43 -14.10
C LYS A 122 -13.33 5.88 -13.02
N GLU A 123 -13.42 4.56 -12.89
CA GLU A 123 -14.20 3.92 -11.82
C GLU A 123 -13.53 4.16 -10.47
N PHE A 124 -12.19 4.02 -10.40
CA PHE A 124 -11.42 4.42 -9.23
C PHE A 124 -11.71 5.87 -8.84
N ALA A 125 -11.63 6.82 -9.78
CA ALA A 125 -11.93 8.23 -9.48
C ALA A 125 -13.34 8.44 -8.93
N LYS A 126 -14.34 7.76 -9.53
CA LYS A 126 -15.74 7.86 -9.09
C LYS A 126 -15.93 7.35 -7.66
N GLU A 127 -15.32 6.22 -7.31
CA GLU A 127 -15.39 5.66 -5.96
C GLU A 127 -14.56 6.50 -4.97
N PHE A 128 -13.31 6.81 -5.33
CA PHE A 128 -12.38 7.56 -4.51
C PHE A 128 -12.92 8.94 -4.13
N SER A 129 -13.64 9.62 -5.03
CA SER A 129 -14.28 10.91 -4.73
C SER A 129 -15.19 10.86 -3.49
N LEU A 130 -15.83 9.72 -3.20
CA LEU A 130 -16.63 9.56 -1.98
C LEU A 130 -15.76 9.40 -0.74
N HIS A 131 -14.66 8.65 -0.81
CA HIS A 131 -13.71 8.56 0.29
C HIS A 131 -13.08 9.92 0.59
N ALA A 132 -12.72 10.67 -0.44
CA ALA A 132 -12.19 12.02 -0.29
C ALA A 132 -13.24 12.96 0.32
N ALA A 133 -14.49 12.92 -0.17
CA ALA A 133 -15.58 13.73 0.40
C ALA A 133 -15.84 13.38 1.88
N LEU A 134 -15.71 12.11 2.29
CA LEU A 134 -15.80 11.72 3.70
C LEU A 134 -14.72 12.39 4.56
N THR A 135 -13.49 12.49 4.07
CA THR A 135 -12.41 13.18 4.81
C THR A 135 -12.63 14.68 4.94
N LYS A 136 -13.36 15.29 4.01
CA LYS A 136 -13.75 16.71 4.06
C LYS A 136 -14.91 16.94 5.01
N SER A 137 -15.86 16.00 5.07
CA SER A 137 -17.01 16.05 5.99
C SER A 137 -16.64 15.69 7.43
N ILE A 138 -15.65 14.82 7.62
CA ILE A 138 -15.21 14.32 8.92
C ILE A 138 -13.75 14.69 9.10
N SER A 139 -13.51 15.78 9.83
CA SER A 139 -12.17 16.28 10.07
C SER A 139 -11.35 15.36 10.97
N GLY A 140 -10.02 15.45 10.86
CA GLY A 140 -9.08 14.86 11.83
C GLY A 140 -8.13 13.81 11.24
N TYR A 141 -8.34 13.37 10.00
CA TYR A 141 -7.50 12.34 9.37
C TYR A 141 -7.30 12.59 7.88
N LYS A 142 -6.34 11.86 7.29
CA LYS A 142 -5.98 11.89 5.87
C LYS A 142 -6.12 10.51 5.27
N LEU A 143 -6.41 10.43 3.96
CA LEU A 143 -6.28 9.17 3.23
C LEU A 143 -4.81 8.85 2.99
N SER A 144 -4.45 7.59 3.22
CA SER A 144 -3.12 7.04 3.05
C SER A 144 -3.10 6.04 1.90
N LEU A 145 -2.25 6.29 0.91
CA LEU A 145 -2.05 5.38 -0.20
C LEU A 145 -0.91 4.42 0.09
N HIS A 146 -1.26 3.21 0.50
CA HIS A 146 -0.33 2.08 0.57
C HIS A 146 -0.10 1.49 -0.81
N THR A 147 1.01 0.77 -0.97
CA THR A 147 1.48 0.31 -2.30
C THR A 147 1.53 1.45 -3.33
N GLY A 148 1.79 2.68 -2.85
CA GLY A 148 1.64 3.89 -3.64
C GLY A 148 2.68 4.01 -4.75
N SER A 149 3.88 3.47 -4.56
CA SER A 149 4.92 3.55 -5.58
C SER A 149 4.46 2.96 -6.93
N ASP A 150 4.86 3.65 -7.99
CA ASP A 150 4.63 3.35 -9.40
C ASP A 150 3.17 3.44 -9.87
N LYS A 151 2.25 3.94 -9.05
CA LYS A 151 0.83 4.12 -9.39
C LYS A 151 0.57 5.46 -10.09
N PHE A 152 1.36 5.77 -11.11
CA PHE A 152 1.39 7.11 -11.73
C PHE A 152 0.03 7.55 -12.28
N SER A 153 -0.78 6.63 -12.78
CA SER A 153 -2.09 6.93 -13.39
C SER A 153 -3.12 7.47 -12.39
N VAL A 154 -3.02 7.09 -11.10
CA VAL A 154 -3.99 7.45 -10.05
C VAL A 154 -3.51 8.60 -9.16
N TYR A 155 -2.22 8.93 -9.17
CA TYR A 155 -1.63 10.00 -8.36
C TYR A 155 -2.32 11.37 -8.55
N PRO A 156 -2.57 11.84 -9.79
CA PRO A 156 -3.25 13.12 -9.99
C PRO A 156 -4.65 13.16 -9.37
N ILE A 157 -5.41 12.06 -9.48
CA ILE A 157 -6.75 11.92 -8.91
C ILE A 157 -6.66 11.95 -7.39
N PHE A 158 -5.78 11.12 -6.82
CA PHE A 158 -5.60 11.00 -5.37
C PHE A 158 -5.26 12.36 -4.75
N PHE A 159 -4.31 13.08 -5.35
CA PHE A 159 -3.90 14.41 -4.88
C PHE A 159 -4.98 15.47 -5.06
N GLN A 160 -5.66 15.50 -6.22
CA GLN A 160 -6.69 16.50 -6.49
C GLN A 160 -7.91 16.32 -5.59
N GLU A 161 -8.42 15.10 -5.46
CA GLU A 161 -9.63 14.83 -4.67
C GLU A 161 -9.41 15.09 -3.18
N THR A 162 -8.18 14.89 -2.68
CA THR A 162 -7.80 15.18 -1.28
C THR A 162 -7.36 16.63 -1.04
N ASP A 163 -7.48 17.53 -2.02
CA ASP A 163 -6.99 18.91 -1.96
C ASP A 163 -5.50 19.00 -1.54
N GLY A 164 -4.72 17.97 -1.89
CA GLY A 164 -3.32 17.81 -1.52
C GLY A 164 -3.05 17.37 -0.08
N LEU A 165 -4.09 17.15 0.73
CA LEU A 165 -3.97 16.69 2.11
C LEU A 165 -4.05 15.15 2.16
N CYS A 166 -2.94 14.50 1.82
CA CYS A 166 -2.86 13.04 1.77
C CYS A 166 -1.54 12.48 2.31
N HIS A 167 -1.51 11.18 2.54
CA HIS A 167 -0.30 10.41 2.86
C HIS A 167 -0.04 9.38 1.76
N ILE A 168 1.21 9.18 1.36
CA ILE A 168 1.59 8.22 0.32
C ILE A 168 2.81 7.46 0.79
N LYS A 169 2.74 6.13 0.76
CA LYS A 169 3.85 5.26 1.14
C LYS A 169 4.58 4.72 -0.08
N THR A 170 5.89 4.89 -0.07
CA THR A 170 6.83 4.23 -0.97
C THR A 170 7.86 3.46 -0.14
N ALA A 171 8.34 2.34 -0.66
CA ALA A 171 9.40 1.56 -0.01
C ALA A 171 10.17 0.73 -1.04
N GLY A 172 9.55 -0.34 -1.55
CA GLY A 172 10.27 -1.29 -2.42
C GLY A 172 10.66 -0.75 -3.80
N THR A 173 10.08 0.36 -4.28
CA THR A 173 10.60 1.00 -5.50
C THR A 173 12.00 1.61 -5.30
N SER A 174 12.35 2.01 -4.08
CA SER A 174 13.72 2.46 -3.77
C SER A 174 14.71 1.31 -3.92
N TRP A 175 14.34 0.12 -3.43
CA TRP A 175 15.10 -1.12 -3.65
C TRP A 175 15.23 -1.45 -5.15
N LEU A 176 14.18 -1.24 -5.95
CA LEU A 176 14.27 -1.45 -7.40
C LEU A 176 15.30 -0.52 -8.05
N GLU A 177 15.37 0.75 -7.65
CA GLU A 177 16.39 1.68 -8.18
C GLU A 177 17.81 1.31 -7.71
N GLU A 178 17.97 0.79 -6.48
CA GLU A 178 19.25 0.25 -5.99
C GLU A 178 19.71 -0.94 -6.84
N VAL A 179 18.85 -1.92 -7.09
CA VAL A 179 19.20 -3.09 -7.92
C VAL A 179 19.38 -2.69 -9.39
N LYS A 180 18.67 -1.68 -9.88
CA LYS A 180 18.90 -1.11 -11.22
C LYS A 180 20.33 -0.57 -11.33
N LEU A 181 20.83 0.12 -10.30
CA LEU A 181 22.23 0.55 -10.28
C LEU A 181 23.20 -0.62 -10.28
N ILE A 182 22.89 -1.72 -9.60
CA ILE A 182 23.69 -2.95 -9.68
C ILE A 182 23.74 -3.45 -11.13
N ALA A 183 22.61 -3.53 -11.83
CA ALA A 183 22.59 -3.91 -13.25
C ALA A 183 23.44 -2.99 -14.12
N MET A 184 23.44 -1.68 -13.84
CA MET A 184 24.25 -0.69 -14.58
C MET A 184 25.76 -0.78 -14.31
N LYS A 185 26.17 -1.13 -13.09
CA LYS A 185 27.57 -1.00 -12.63
C LYS A 185 28.28 -2.32 -12.43
N ASN A 186 27.52 -3.40 -12.24
CA ASN A 186 28.00 -4.76 -12.10
C ASN A 186 26.95 -5.75 -12.66
N PRO A 187 26.86 -5.86 -14.00
CA PRO A 187 25.94 -6.77 -14.69
C PRO A 187 26.05 -8.22 -14.21
N GLU A 188 27.27 -8.70 -13.95
CA GLU A 188 27.54 -10.05 -13.45
C GLU A 188 26.84 -10.29 -12.10
N LEU A 189 27.00 -9.37 -11.14
CA LEU A 189 26.31 -9.48 -9.85
C LEU A 189 24.79 -9.42 -10.02
N TYR A 190 24.28 -8.56 -10.91
CA TYR A 190 22.84 -8.51 -11.17
C TYR A 190 22.32 -9.86 -11.70
N ARG A 191 23.05 -10.53 -12.60
CA ARG A 191 22.67 -11.85 -13.11
C ARG A 191 22.60 -12.88 -11.99
N GLU A 192 23.57 -12.90 -11.08
CA GLU A 192 23.54 -13.78 -9.91
C GLU A 192 22.31 -13.51 -9.04
N VAL A 193 22.04 -12.23 -8.73
CA VAL A 193 20.88 -11.81 -7.93
C VAL A 193 19.57 -12.20 -8.62
N HIS A 194 19.46 -12.01 -9.94
CA HIS A 194 18.25 -12.30 -10.70
C HIS A 194 17.97 -13.81 -10.76
N ARG A 195 18.99 -14.66 -11.00
CA ARG A 195 18.80 -16.12 -10.94
C ARG A 195 18.37 -16.57 -9.55
N PHE A 196 19.01 -16.04 -8.51
CA PHE A 196 18.62 -16.34 -7.13
C PHE A 196 17.18 -15.89 -6.83
N ALA A 197 16.75 -14.74 -7.35
CA ALA A 197 15.38 -14.28 -7.23
C ALA A 197 14.38 -15.25 -7.89
N LEU A 198 14.69 -15.75 -9.10
CA LEU A 198 13.85 -16.73 -9.80
C LEU A 198 13.68 -18.01 -8.97
N GLU A 199 14.75 -18.51 -8.37
CA GLU A 199 14.73 -19.69 -7.51
C GLU A 199 13.90 -19.50 -6.23
N ASN A 200 13.88 -18.29 -5.67
CA ASN A 200 13.21 -17.98 -4.40
C ASN A 200 11.81 -17.38 -4.57
N PHE A 201 11.38 -17.06 -5.80
CA PHE A 201 10.15 -16.32 -6.07
C PHE A 201 8.91 -16.99 -5.46
N ALA A 202 8.77 -18.31 -5.62
CA ALA A 202 7.60 -19.03 -5.12
C ALA A 202 7.44 -18.93 -3.59
N LYS A 203 8.56 -18.98 -2.86
CA LYS A 203 8.60 -18.82 -1.41
C LYS A 203 8.25 -17.38 -1.01
N ASP A 204 8.89 -16.41 -1.63
CA ASP A 204 8.75 -15.01 -1.23
C ASP A 204 7.38 -14.42 -1.66
N ARG A 205 6.77 -14.94 -2.73
CA ARG A 205 5.41 -14.58 -3.17
C ARG A 205 4.34 -14.91 -2.13
N ALA A 206 4.56 -15.87 -1.24
CA ALA A 206 3.54 -16.28 -0.25
C ALA A 206 3.05 -15.12 0.64
N SER A 207 3.82 -14.04 0.77
CA SER A 207 3.47 -12.84 1.54
C SER A 207 2.95 -11.68 0.70
N TYR A 208 2.71 -11.86 -0.60
CA TYR A 208 2.31 -10.79 -1.52
C TYR A 208 1.22 -11.23 -2.49
N ASN A 209 0.19 -10.39 -2.65
CA ASN A 209 -0.79 -10.56 -3.72
C ASN A 209 -0.23 -10.01 -5.04
N LEU A 210 0.14 -10.91 -5.97
CA LEU A 210 0.75 -10.57 -7.26
C LEU A 210 0.20 -11.46 -8.38
N THR A 211 0.17 -10.94 -9.60
CA THR A 211 -0.15 -11.67 -10.85
C THR A 211 1.07 -11.90 -11.74
N THR A 212 2.28 -11.84 -11.18
CA THR A 212 3.54 -12.03 -11.91
C THR A 212 3.55 -13.32 -12.71
N ASP A 213 3.94 -13.23 -13.96
CA ASP A 213 4.13 -14.35 -14.89
C ASP A 213 5.61 -14.50 -15.23
N LEU A 214 6.27 -15.47 -14.60
CA LEU A 214 7.70 -15.72 -14.78
C LEU A 214 8.05 -16.11 -16.22
N SER A 215 7.10 -16.62 -17.02
CA SER A 215 7.36 -16.97 -18.42
C SER A 215 7.57 -15.75 -19.32
N ARG A 216 7.18 -14.56 -18.85
CA ARG A 216 7.40 -13.28 -19.54
C ARG A 216 8.74 -12.65 -19.22
N ILE A 217 9.47 -13.19 -18.24
CA ILE A 217 10.81 -12.73 -17.92
C ILE A 217 11.76 -13.37 -18.94
N PRO A 218 12.50 -12.57 -19.72
CA PRO A 218 13.42 -13.10 -20.72
C PRO A 218 14.56 -13.86 -20.05
N ASP A 219 15.16 -14.79 -20.78
CA ASP A 219 16.40 -15.42 -20.35
C ASP A 219 17.49 -14.35 -20.23
N ILE A 220 17.87 -14.05 -18.99
CA ILE A 220 18.84 -13.00 -18.73
C ILE A 220 20.16 -13.30 -19.41
N ASP A 221 20.57 -14.56 -19.54
CA ASP A 221 21.87 -14.97 -20.10
C ASP A 221 21.95 -14.79 -21.61
N ALA A 222 20.81 -14.60 -22.28
CA ALA A 222 20.72 -14.24 -23.69
C ALA A 222 20.68 -12.72 -23.93
N ILE A 223 20.51 -11.91 -22.88
CA ILE A 223 20.43 -10.44 -22.98
C ILE A 223 21.81 -9.82 -22.76
N THR A 224 22.14 -8.76 -23.51
CA THR A 224 23.41 -8.04 -23.32
C THR A 224 23.43 -7.25 -22.00
N ASP A 225 24.63 -6.98 -21.47
CA ASP A 225 24.76 -6.26 -20.19
C ASP A 225 24.08 -4.89 -20.20
N ASP A 226 24.17 -4.14 -21.30
CA ASP A 226 23.54 -2.83 -21.46
C ASP A 226 22.00 -2.89 -21.50
N GLU A 227 21.44 -4.06 -21.83
CA GLU A 227 19.99 -4.26 -21.91
C GLU A 227 19.37 -4.73 -20.59
N LEU A 228 20.16 -5.18 -19.61
CA LEU A 228 19.65 -5.65 -18.30
C LEU A 228 18.82 -4.59 -17.58
N ILE A 229 19.15 -3.31 -17.76
CA ILE A 229 18.39 -2.19 -17.17
C ILE A 229 16.95 -2.11 -17.68
N ASN A 230 16.66 -2.66 -18.87
CA ASN A 230 15.32 -2.65 -19.44
C ASN A 230 14.37 -3.59 -18.68
N LEU A 231 14.88 -4.55 -17.92
CA LEU A 231 14.09 -5.39 -17.03
C LEU A 231 13.37 -4.56 -15.95
N PHE A 232 13.93 -3.41 -15.55
CA PHE A 232 13.30 -2.49 -14.60
C PHE A 232 12.17 -1.65 -15.21
N LYS A 233 11.87 -1.84 -16.49
CA LYS A 233 10.68 -1.30 -17.18
C LYS A 233 9.60 -2.37 -17.40
N GLN A 234 9.92 -3.65 -17.15
CA GLN A 234 9.01 -4.76 -17.34
C GLN A 234 8.34 -5.14 -16.01
N ASN A 235 7.02 -5.27 -16.02
CA ASN A 235 6.24 -5.52 -14.81
C ASN A 235 6.70 -6.79 -14.07
N ASP A 236 6.80 -7.92 -14.77
CA ASP A 236 7.09 -9.21 -14.14
C ASP A 236 8.51 -9.25 -13.54
N SER A 237 9.49 -8.70 -14.26
CA SER A 237 10.87 -8.56 -13.79
C SER A 237 10.98 -7.63 -12.58
N ARG A 238 10.24 -6.51 -12.57
CA ARG A 238 10.19 -5.61 -11.41
C ARG A 238 9.60 -6.33 -10.20
N GLN A 239 8.49 -7.04 -10.36
CA GLN A 239 7.85 -7.76 -9.25
C GLN A 239 8.74 -8.85 -8.66
N LEU A 240 9.42 -9.61 -9.53
CA LEU A 240 10.41 -10.61 -9.13
C LEU A 240 11.45 -10.01 -8.17
N ILE A 241 12.11 -8.93 -8.59
CA ILE A 241 13.16 -8.28 -7.77
C ILE A 241 12.55 -7.59 -6.54
N HIS A 242 11.38 -6.97 -6.68
CA HIS A 242 10.74 -6.21 -5.60
C HIS A 242 10.46 -7.09 -4.38
N ILE A 243 9.92 -8.29 -4.57
CA ILE A 243 9.47 -9.13 -3.45
C ILE A 243 10.53 -10.07 -2.90
N THR A 244 11.59 -10.33 -3.66
CA THR A 244 12.69 -11.22 -3.25
C THR A 244 13.80 -10.53 -2.45
N TYR A 245 13.68 -9.22 -2.18
CA TYR A 245 14.65 -8.43 -1.41
C TYR A 245 15.05 -9.11 -0.08
N GLY A 246 14.07 -9.71 0.62
CA GLY A 246 14.29 -10.37 1.89
C GLY A 246 15.22 -11.56 1.78
N SER A 247 15.00 -12.44 0.81
CA SER A 247 15.86 -13.59 0.55
C SER A 247 17.24 -13.15 0.04
N ILE A 248 17.29 -12.19 -0.89
CA ILE A 248 18.55 -11.66 -1.45
C ILE A 248 19.45 -11.08 -0.34
N LEU A 249 18.88 -10.26 0.55
CA LEU A 249 19.67 -9.56 1.58
C LEU A 249 19.99 -10.42 2.81
N LYS A 250 19.31 -11.56 3.00
CA LYS A 250 19.51 -12.44 4.16
C LYS A 250 20.28 -13.71 3.85
N THR A 251 20.39 -14.12 2.59
CA THR A 251 21.08 -15.36 2.24
C THR A 251 22.57 -15.31 2.61
N LYS A 252 23.07 -16.43 3.13
CA LYS A 252 24.42 -16.59 3.67
C LYS A 252 25.05 -17.88 3.16
N ASP A 253 26.37 -17.87 3.02
CA ASP A 253 27.16 -19.06 2.75
C ASP A 253 27.29 -19.97 3.98
N ASP A 254 27.96 -21.10 3.81
CA ASP A 254 28.28 -22.08 4.86
C ASP A 254 29.10 -21.51 6.03
N LYS A 255 29.79 -20.39 5.80
CA LYS A 255 30.58 -19.65 6.79
C LYS A 255 29.80 -18.51 7.45
N GLY A 256 28.52 -18.35 7.13
CA GLY A 256 27.64 -17.34 7.70
C GLY A 256 27.83 -15.93 7.15
N LYS A 257 28.60 -15.77 6.06
CA LYS A 257 28.80 -14.49 5.36
C LYS A 257 27.67 -14.27 4.35
N TYR A 258 27.21 -13.03 4.22
CA TYR A 258 26.15 -12.71 3.26
C TYR A 258 26.64 -12.91 1.83
N ILE A 259 25.83 -13.60 1.01
CA ILE A 259 26.18 -13.90 -0.39
C ILE A 259 26.10 -12.62 -1.24
N PHE A 260 25.00 -11.86 -1.13
CA PHE A 260 24.76 -10.68 -1.97
C PHE A 260 24.89 -9.35 -1.22
N LYS A 261 24.39 -9.28 0.03
CA LYS A 261 24.27 -8.03 0.79
C LYS A 261 25.53 -7.19 0.75
N ASP A 262 26.67 -7.72 1.19
CA ASP A 262 27.91 -6.94 1.29
C ASP A 262 28.41 -6.45 -0.08
N ARG A 263 28.20 -7.24 -1.14
CA ARG A 263 28.58 -6.89 -2.52
C ARG A 263 27.67 -5.79 -3.08
N ILE A 264 26.36 -5.87 -2.83
CA ILE A 264 25.38 -4.84 -3.20
C ILE A 264 25.75 -3.52 -2.52
N TYR A 265 25.89 -3.50 -1.19
CA TYR A 265 26.23 -2.30 -0.44
C TYR A 265 27.58 -1.70 -0.89
N LYS A 266 28.59 -2.53 -1.16
CA LYS A 266 29.87 -2.06 -1.70
C LYS A 266 29.71 -1.28 -3.02
N ILE A 267 28.83 -1.72 -3.91
CA ILE A 267 28.57 -1.02 -5.18
C ILE A 267 27.77 0.25 -4.93
N LEU A 268 26.72 0.20 -4.11
CA LEU A 268 25.92 1.38 -3.76
C LEU A 268 26.78 2.49 -3.15
N PHE A 269 27.72 2.15 -2.25
CA PHE A 269 28.65 3.14 -1.68
C PHE A 269 29.73 3.60 -2.65
N LYS A 270 30.25 2.71 -3.51
CA LYS A 270 31.23 3.10 -4.53
C LYS A 270 30.64 4.09 -5.55
N TYR A 271 29.36 3.95 -5.87
CA TYR A 271 28.65 4.79 -6.84
C TYR A 271 27.51 5.59 -6.16
N GLU A 272 27.77 6.16 -4.98
CA GLU A 272 26.77 6.85 -4.15
C GLU A 272 26.03 7.97 -4.90
N GLU A 273 26.74 8.81 -5.65
CA GLU A 273 26.14 9.87 -6.45
C GLU A 273 25.20 9.35 -7.55
N ASP A 274 25.55 8.21 -8.17
CA ASP A 274 24.69 7.58 -9.16
C ASP A 274 23.46 6.97 -8.48
N HIS A 275 23.63 6.30 -7.33
CA HIS A 275 22.53 5.77 -6.52
C HIS A 275 21.53 6.87 -6.16
N TYR A 276 22.01 7.97 -5.56
CA TYR A 276 21.15 9.07 -5.16
C TYR A 276 20.48 9.74 -6.36
N ARG A 277 21.17 9.86 -7.49
CA ARG A 277 20.56 10.41 -8.70
C ARG A 277 19.43 9.52 -9.23
N GLU A 278 19.63 8.20 -9.35
CA GLU A 278 18.58 7.29 -9.83
C GLU A 278 17.36 7.29 -8.91
N LEU A 279 17.58 7.15 -7.59
CA LEU A 279 16.52 7.21 -6.59
C LEU A 279 15.80 8.58 -6.62
N SER A 280 16.55 9.68 -6.64
CA SER A 280 15.99 11.04 -6.65
C SER A 280 15.15 11.29 -7.91
N ASN A 281 15.62 10.85 -9.08
CA ASN A 281 14.87 10.98 -10.32
C ASN A 281 13.56 10.20 -10.28
N HIS A 282 13.61 8.97 -9.76
CA HIS A 282 12.43 8.12 -9.64
C HIS A 282 11.39 8.70 -8.67
N ILE A 283 11.81 9.14 -7.48
CA ILE A 283 10.92 9.78 -6.50
C ILE A 283 10.44 11.15 -6.99
N ARG A 284 11.27 11.92 -7.72
CA ARG A 284 10.85 13.20 -8.30
C ARG A 284 9.67 13.02 -9.25
N ARG A 285 9.67 11.98 -10.09
CA ARG A 285 8.52 11.66 -10.97
C ARG A 285 7.23 11.46 -10.18
N HIS A 286 7.29 10.77 -9.04
CA HIS A 286 6.14 10.61 -8.15
C HIS A 286 5.65 11.97 -7.64
N LEU A 287 6.56 12.78 -7.10
CA LEU A 287 6.24 14.09 -6.55
C LEU A 287 5.74 15.09 -7.60
N GLU A 288 6.19 15.00 -8.85
CA GLU A 288 5.72 15.85 -9.94
C GLU A 288 4.25 15.63 -10.29
N LEU A 289 3.76 14.39 -10.14
CA LEU A 289 2.34 14.08 -10.32
C LEU A 289 1.47 14.52 -9.13
N LEU A 290 2.10 14.83 -7.98
CA LEU A 290 1.47 15.43 -6.80
C LEU A 290 1.56 16.96 -6.81
N LYS A 291 1.90 17.57 -7.95
CA LYS A 291 1.88 19.02 -8.13
C LYS A 291 0.73 19.39 -9.05
N LEU A 292 -0.36 19.90 -8.48
CA LEU A 292 -1.28 20.70 -9.28
C LEU A 292 -0.61 22.06 -9.55
N ARG A 293 -0.39 22.38 -10.84
CA ARG A 293 -0.41 23.78 -11.27
C ARG A 293 -1.72 24.37 -10.71
N ARG A 294 -1.63 25.26 -9.72
CA ARG A 294 -2.76 26.13 -9.37
C ARG A 294 -3.26 26.73 -10.69
N LYS A 295 -4.45 26.34 -11.15
CA LYS A 295 -5.17 27.17 -12.11
C LYS A 295 -5.38 28.49 -11.38
N LYS A 296 -4.67 29.53 -11.85
CA LYS A 296 -4.97 30.92 -11.50
C LYS A 296 -6.39 31.24 -11.91
#